data_AF-A0AAP0CH38-F1
#
_entry.id   AF-A0AAP0CH38-F1
#
_cell.length_a   1.000
_cell.length_b   1.000
_cell.length_c   1.000
_cell.angle_alpha   90.00
_cell.angle_beta   90.00
_cell.angle_gamma   90.00
#
_symmetry.space_group_name_H-M   'P 1'
#
loop_
_entity.id
_entity.type
_entity.pdbx_description
1 polymer ?
#
loop_
_entity_poly.entity_id
_entity_poly.type
_entity_poly.pdbx_seq_one_letter_code
_entity_poly.pdbx_strand_id
1 'polypeptide(L)'
;MAGVSITAEWQLLGDKYHRKPEIYQLRWRNIDLARNKVACAPFRGLIAVIRDDSKIVQLYAESALRKLRIFNSFGRQIFEIV
;
A
#
# COMPACT_ATOMS: atom_id res chain seq x y z
N MET A 1 21.75 -10.73 -14.79
CA MET A 1 21.74 -9.36 -15.35
C MET A 1 20.92 -9.39 -16.62
N ALA A 2 19.66 -8.94 -16.57
CA ALA A 2 18.83 -8.77 -17.76
C ALA A 2 18.79 -7.27 -18.08
N GLY A 3 19.15 -6.91 -19.32
CA GLY A 3 19.26 -5.53 -19.76
C GLY A 3 17.91 -4.83 -19.70
N VAL A 4 17.77 -3.86 -18.79
CA VAL A 4 16.70 -2.88 -18.84
C VAL A 4 17.06 -1.90 -19.94
N SER A 5 16.35 -1.97 -21.06
CA SER A 5 16.39 -0.93 -22.08
C SER A 5 15.83 0.35 -21.47
N ILE A 6 16.69 1.36 -21.29
CA ILE A 6 16.39 2.68 -20.71
C ILE A 6 15.23 3.41 -21.43
N THR A 7 14.89 3.00 -22.66
CA THR A 7 13.85 3.57 -23.51
C THR A 7 12.47 2.89 -23.39
N ALA A 8 12.34 1.76 -22.69
CA ALA A 8 11.12 0.96 -22.71
C ALA A 8 9.99 1.42 -21.75
N GLU A 9 10.24 2.37 -20.84
CA GLU A 9 9.27 2.72 -19.78
C GLU A 9 8.46 4.01 -20.02
N TRP A 10 8.77 4.78 -21.06
CA TRP A 10 8.07 6.02 -21.35
C TRP A 10 6.85 5.74 -22.23
N GLN A 11 5.65 6.04 -21.71
CA GLN A 11 4.39 5.87 -22.43
C GLN A 11 3.88 7.24 -22.89
N LEU A 12 3.49 7.33 -24.16
CA LEU A 12 2.87 8.53 -24.70
C LEU A 12 1.42 8.64 -24.18
N LEU A 13 1.09 9.73 -23.50
CA LEU A 13 -0.27 10.05 -23.05
C LEU A 13 -0.60 11.48 -23.49
N GLY A 14 -1.43 11.62 -24.53
CA GLY A 14 -1.73 12.90 -25.15
C GLY A 14 -0.51 13.44 -25.91
N ASP A 15 -0.03 14.62 -25.53
CA ASP A 15 1.11 15.33 -26.13
C ASP A 15 2.44 15.09 -25.40
N LYS A 16 2.42 14.33 -24.28
CA LYS A 16 3.58 14.18 -23.38
C LYS A 16 3.90 12.72 -23.10
N TYR A 17 5.19 12.45 -22.89
CA TYR A 17 5.66 11.17 -22.42
C TYR A 17 5.68 11.14 -20.89
N HIS A 18 5.04 10.12 -20.33
CA HIS A 18 4.99 9.89 -18.89
C HIS A 18 5.69 8.59 -18.54
N ARG A 19 6.29 8.56 -17.35
CA ARG A 19 6.89 7.39 -16.74
C ARG A 19 6.45 7.34 -15.29
N LYS A 20 6.08 6.15 -14.81
CA LYS A 20 5.77 5.92 -13.40
C LYS A 20 6.86 5.01 -12.79
N PRO A 21 8.03 5.57 -12.41
CA PRO A 21 9.05 4.78 -11.77
C PRO A 21 8.58 4.39 -10.36
N GLU A 22 8.83 3.14 -9.96
CA GLU A 22 8.67 2.72 -8.58
C GLU A 22 9.83 3.32 -7.75
N ILE A 23 9.51 4.26 -6.85
CA ILE A 23 10.52 4.97 -6.05
C ILE A 23 10.92 4.15 -4.82
N TYR A 24 9.99 3.36 -4.28
CA TYR A 24 10.23 2.41 -3.19
C TYR A 24 9.07 1.42 -3.07
N GLN A 25 9.36 0.26 -2.49
CA GLN A 25 8.35 -0.71 -2.07
C GLN A 25 7.88 -0.42 -0.64
N LEU A 26 6.57 -0.48 -0.43
CA LEU A 26 5.98 -0.38 0.91
C LEU A 26 6.38 -1.59 1.74
N ARG A 27 6.92 -1.35 2.94
CA ARG A 27 7.35 -2.41 3.87
C ARG A 27 6.20 -3.04 4.68
N TRP A 28 4.99 -3.01 4.14
CA TRP A 28 3.83 -3.63 4.77
C TRP A 28 4.06 -5.12 4.92
N ARG A 29 3.81 -5.63 6.12
CA ARG A 29 3.91 -7.06 6.43
C ARG A 29 2.50 -7.57 6.71
N ASN A 30 2.08 -8.59 5.98
CA ASN A 30 0.81 -9.28 6.18
C ASN A 30 -0.40 -8.32 6.15
N ILE A 31 -0.46 -7.42 5.17
CA ILE A 31 -1.62 -6.56 4.94
C ILE A 31 -2.19 -6.83 3.55
N ASP A 32 -3.42 -7.32 3.53
CA ASP A 32 -4.22 -7.43 2.31
C ASP A 32 -5.09 -6.18 2.16
N LEU A 33 -4.72 -5.29 1.23
CA LEU A 33 -5.50 -4.09 0.91
C LEU A 33 -6.94 -4.39 0.49
N ALA A 34 -7.19 -5.52 -0.17
CA ALA A 34 -8.52 -5.85 -0.63
C ALA A 34 -9.48 -6.09 0.54
N ARG A 35 -8.96 -6.51 1.70
CA ARG A 35 -9.74 -6.84 2.92
C ARG A 35 -9.78 -5.72 3.95
N ASN A 36 -9.06 -4.62 3.71
CA ASN A 36 -8.94 -3.52 4.66
C ASN A 36 -9.51 -2.22 4.07
N LYS A 37 -10.08 -1.40 4.94
CA LYS A 37 -10.35 0.01 4.68
C LYS A 37 -9.07 0.79 4.96
N VAL A 38 -8.72 1.70 4.04
CA VAL A 38 -7.48 2.49 4.13
C VAL A 38 -7.82 3.97 4.00
N ALA A 39 -7.24 4.78 4.89
CA ALA A 39 -7.28 6.23 4.82
C ALA A 39 -5.85 6.78 4.85
N CYS A 40 -5.55 7.73 3.97
CA CYS A 40 -4.23 8.34 3.87
C CYS A 40 -4.34 9.84 4.07
N ALA A 41 -3.43 10.41 4.86
CA ALA A 41 -3.26 11.86 4.89
C ALA A 41 -2.64 12.36 3.56
N PRO A 42 -2.90 13.61 3.15
CA PRO A 42 -2.30 14.22 1.97
C PRO A 42 -0.75 14.17 1.99
N PHE A 43 -0.13 14.33 0.82
CA PHE A 43 1.31 14.56 0.66
C PHE A 43 2.25 13.55 1.35
N ARG A 44 2.06 12.24 1.09
CA ARG A 44 2.88 11.18 1.73
C ARG A 44 2.78 11.21 3.26
N GLY A 45 1.60 11.55 3.78
CA GLY A 45 1.32 11.51 5.21
C GLY A 45 1.17 10.08 5.74
N LEU A 46 0.61 9.99 6.93
CA LEU A 46 0.32 8.71 7.59
C LEU A 46 -0.79 7.94 6.87
N ILE A 47 -0.70 6.62 6.94
CA ILE A 47 -1.65 5.69 6.35
C ILE A 47 -2.29 4.89 7.48
N ALA A 48 -3.60 5.05 7.65
CA ALA A 48 -4.39 4.28 8.59
C ALA A 48 -5.05 3.10 7.87
N VAL A 49 -4.94 1.91 8.46
CA VAL A 49 -5.50 0.66 7.94
C VAL A 49 -6.33 0.00 9.03
N ILE A 50 -7.55 -0.40 8.69
CA ILE A 50 -8.44 -1.16 9.55
C ILE A 50 -9.15 -2.24 8.75
N ARG A 51 -9.45 -3.38 9.38
CA ARG A 51 -10.18 -4.47 8.72
C ARG A 51 -11.54 -3.97 8.22
N ASP A 52 -11.86 -4.33 6.98
CA ASP A 52 -13.19 -4.12 6.44
C ASP A 52 -14.14 -5.15 7.04
N ASP A 53 -15.21 -4.68 7.65
CA ASP A 53 -16.22 -5.51 8.30
C ASP A 53 -17.31 -5.98 7.34
N SER A 54 -17.43 -5.39 6.16
CA SER A 54 -18.34 -5.89 5.12
C SER A 54 -17.77 -7.09 4.36
N LYS A 55 -16.50 -7.45 4.59
CA LYS A 55 -15.80 -8.54 3.88
C LYS A 55 -15.60 -9.74 4.78
N ILE A 56 -15.97 -10.91 4.29
CA ILE A 56 -15.75 -12.18 4.98
C ILE A 56 -14.25 -12.46 4.98
N VAL A 57 -13.67 -12.59 6.18
CA VAL A 57 -12.25 -12.90 6.37
C VAL A 57 -12.13 -14.33 6.87
N GLN A 58 -11.42 -15.16 6.12
CA GLN A 58 -10.97 -16.47 6.59
C GLN A 58 -9.87 -16.24 7.63
N LEU A 59 -10.23 -16.45 8.90
CA LEU A 59 -9.33 -16.33 10.05
C LEU A 59 -8.33 -17.50 9.99
N TYR A 60 -7.19 -17.30 9.35
CA TYR A 60 -6.07 -18.22 9.45
C TYR A 60 -5.24 -17.90 10.71
N ALA A 61 -4.36 -16.90 10.65
CA ALA A 61 -3.47 -16.51 11.75
C ALA A 61 -3.69 -15.07 12.25
N GLU A 62 -4.66 -14.34 11.68
CA GLU A 62 -4.96 -12.96 12.06
C GLU A 62 -6.02 -12.90 13.14
N SER A 63 -5.85 -11.96 14.08
CA SER A 63 -6.81 -11.72 15.15
C SER A 63 -8.18 -11.33 14.58
N ALA A 64 -9.25 -11.88 15.16
CA ALA A 64 -10.61 -11.47 14.86
C ALA A 64 -10.91 -10.03 15.32
N LEU A 65 -10.08 -9.49 16.23
CA LEU A 65 -10.21 -8.13 16.74
C LEU A 65 -9.87 -7.10 15.67
N ARG A 66 -10.65 -6.01 15.67
CA ARG A 66 -10.42 -4.88 14.78
C ARG A 66 -9.21 -4.12 15.30
N LYS A 67 -8.12 -4.14 14.55
CA LYS A 67 -6.90 -3.40 14.90
C LYS A 67 -6.75 -2.22 13.95
N LEU A 68 -6.75 -1.00 14.48
CA LEU A 68 -6.37 0.18 13.72
C LEU A 68 -4.85 0.25 13.71
N ARG A 69 -4.26 0.02 12.54
CA ARG A 69 -2.81 0.09 12.34
C ARG A 69 -2.46 1.38 11.60
N ILE A 70 -1.49 2.12 12.12
CA ILE A 70 -0.96 3.33 11.49
C ILE A 70 0.42 3.03 10.91
N PHE A 71 0.60 3.37 9.65
CA PHE A 71 1.84 3.25 8.90
C PHE A 71 2.37 4.63 8.51
N ASN A 72 3.68 4.74 8.42
CA ASN A 72 4.29 5.86 7.71
C ASN A 72 4.19 5.68 6.18
N SER A 73 4.65 6.67 5.43
CA SER A 73 4.66 6.66 3.96
C SER A 73 5.49 5.58 3.30
N PHE A 74 6.44 4.97 4.03
CA PHE A 74 7.27 3.85 3.59
C PHE A 74 6.65 2.48 3.93
N GLY A 75 5.47 2.48 4.55
CA GLY A 75 4.79 1.26 4.96
C GLY A 75 5.41 0.57 6.17
N ARG A 76 6.10 1.30 7.04
CA ARG A 76 6.48 0.79 8.37
C ARG A 76 5.36 1.07 9.35
N GLN A 77 4.90 0.03 10.05
CA GLN A 77 3.94 0.20 11.15
C GLN A 77 4.60 1.04 12.25
N ILE A 78 3.93 2.12 12.65
CA ILE A 78 4.36 2.98 13.75
C ILE A 78 3.48 2.83 14.98
N PHE A 79 2.21 2.45 14.79
CA PHE A 79 1.26 2.35 15.88
C PHE A 79 0.17 1.31 15.60
N GLU A 80 -0.38 0.70 16.65
CA GLU A 80 -1.53 -0.19 16.60
C GLU A 80 -2.45 0.11 17.79
N ILE A 81 -3.74 0.25 17.51
CA ILE A 81 -4.82 0.36 18.51
C ILE A 81 -5.71 -0.86 18.35
N VAL A 82 -6.05 -1.52 19.46
CA VAL A 82 -6.95 -2.68 19.53
C VAL A 82 -8.33 -2.24 20.00
#